data_AF-A0A2V8FQ48-F1
#
_entry.id   AF-A0A2V8FQ48-F1
#
_cell.length_a   1.000
_cell.length_b   1.000
_cell.length_c   1.000
_cell.angle_alpha   90.00
_cell.angle_beta   90.00
_cell.angle_gamma   90.00
#
_symmetry.space_group_name_H-M   'P 1'
#
loop_
_entity.id
_entity.type
_entity.pdbx_description
1 polymer ?
#
loop_
_entity_poly.entity_id
_entity_poly.type
_entity_poly.pdbx_seq_one_letter_code
_entity_poly.pdbx_strand_id
1 'polypeptide(L)'
;MIRGILFDMGGTLDGDGLHWLDRFVVLYAGSGLTVPRDRVRAAFDEAERLAASDDQIATAGLDEMIERHVGWQLANLGASADATLHERLVQGFVRSVRDVAATNARVLADLAGRGFRLGVVSNGCGNVGALCADLGYAPYLSAIIDSRRVGLYKPDPAI
;
A
#
# COMPACT_ATOMS: atom_id res chain seq x y z
N MET A 1 21.33 17.12 -16.09
CA MET A 1 20.49 16.16 -16.83
C MET A 1 20.05 15.08 -15.84
N ILE A 2 18.75 14.84 -15.69
CA ILE A 2 18.19 13.81 -14.81
C ILE A 2 18.47 12.43 -15.42
N ARG A 3 18.93 11.48 -14.60
CA ARG A 3 19.27 10.10 -15.06
C ARG A 3 18.51 9.01 -14.31
N GLY A 4 17.90 9.33 -13.19
CA GLY A 4 17.11 8.40 -12.42
C GLY A 4 15.95 9.08 -11.71
N ILE A 5 14.93 8.30 -11.42
CA ILE A 5 13.69 8.74 -10.78
C ILE A 5 13.38 7.74 -9.67
N LEU A 6 13.19 8.25 -8.45
CA LEU A 6 12.78 7.47 -7.30
C LEU A 6 11.31 7.77 -7.02
N PHE A 7 10.53 6.71 -6.82
CA PHE A 7 9.11 6.78 -6.50
C PHE A 7 8.88 6.34 -5.05
N ASP A 8 7.87 6.92 -4.42
CA ASP A 8 7.27 6.30 -3.24
C ASP A 8 6.34 5.15 -3.67
N MET A 9 6.03 4.24 -2.75
CA MET A 9 4.97 3.25 -2.96
C MET A 9 3.62 3.83 -2.54
N GLY A 10 3.48 4.10 -1.24
CA GLY A 10 2.23 4.52 -0.60
C GLY A 10 1.71 5.85 -1.14
N GLY A 11 0.48 5.85 -1.65
CA GLY A 11 -0.18 7.02 -2.23
C GLY A 11 0.42 7.49 -3.55
N THR A 12 1.49 6.87 -4.08
CA THR A 12 2.07 7.20 -5.38
C THR A 12 1.82 6.08 -6.37
N LEU A 13 2.55 4.96 -6.22
CA LEU A 13 2.40 3.82 -7.12
C LEU A 13 1.17 2.98 -6.81
N ASP A 14 0.65 3.00 -5.59
CA ASP A 14 -0.50 2.18 -5.16
C ASP A 14 -1.83 2.96 -5.02
N GLY A 15 -1.81 4.29 -5.26
CA GLY A 15 -2.90 5.16 -4.82
C GLY A 15 -3.15 6.44 -5.62
N ASP A 16 -2.40 6.75 -6.68
CA ASP A 16 -2.64 7.93 -7.57
C ASP A 16 -2.83 9.26 -6.80
N GLY A 17 -1.99 9.50 -5.79
CA GLY A 17 -2.03 10.68 -4.92
C GLY A 17 -2.96 10.55 -3.70
N LEU A 18 -3.71 9.46 -3.56
CA LEU A 18 -4.65 9.25 -2.45
C LEU A 18 -4.02 8.47 -1.30
N HIS A 19 -4.14 9.03 -0.10
CA HIS A 19 -3.76 8.34 1.13
C HIS A 19 -4.71 7.16 1.41
N TRP A 20 -4.17 6.05 1.92
CA TRP A 20 -4.93 4.83 2.21
C TRP A 20 -6.12 5.09 3.15
N LEU A 21 -5.92 5.88 4.20
CA LEU A 21 -7.00 6.29 5.09
C LEU A 21 -8.19 6.93 4.37
N ASP A 22 -7.96 7.82 3.41
CA ASP A 22 -9.07 8.47 2.69
C ASP A 22 -9.84 7.47 1.83
N ARG A 23 -9.14 6.49 1.26
CA ARG A 23 -9.75 5.38 0.54
C ARG A 23 -10.60 4.50 1.46
N PHE A 24 -10.09 4.16 2.65
CA PHE A 24 -10.88 3.41 3.64
C PHE A 24 -12.11 4.19 4.11
N VAL A 25 -12.02 5.50 4.32
CA VAL A 25 -13.18 6.34 4.67
C VAL A 25 -14.28 6.24 3.60
N VAL A 26 -13.92 6.29 2.32
CA VAL A 26 -14.88 6.10 1.21
C VAL A 26 -15.44 4.68 1.20
N LEU A 27 -14.60 3.65 1.39
CA LEU A 27 -15.03 2.26 1.41
C LEU A 27 -16.01 1.95 2.55
N TYR A 28 -15.76 2.46 3.76
CA TYR A 28 -16.69 2.31 4.89
C TYR A 28 -18.01 3.04 4.62
N ALA A 29 -17.98 4.26 4.08
CA ALA A 29 -19.21 4.97 3.71
C ALA A 29 -20.05 4.21 2.68
N GLY A 30 -19.40 3.49 1.76
CA GLY A 30 -20.04 2.65 0.75
C GLY A 30 -20.39 1.23 1.20
N SER A 31 -19.97 0.78 2.39
CA SER A 31 -20.16 -0.60 2.85
C SER A 31 -21.46 -0.83 3.61
N GLY A 32 -22.23 0.22 3.86
CA GLY A 32 -23.47 0.17 4.66
C GLY A 32 -23.25 0.34 6.16
N LEU A 33 -21.99 0.44 6.62
CA LEU A 33 -21.66 0.75 8.01
C LEU A 33 -21.30 2.23 8.14
N THR A 34 -22.13 3.02 8.83
CA THR A 34 -21.81 4.43 9.10
C THR A 34 -20.79 4.53 10.23
N VAL A 35 -19.50 4.52 9.87
CA VAL A 35 -18.39 4.73 10.80
C VAL A 35 -17.93 6.19 10.72
N PRO A 36 -17.93 6.94 11.85
CA PRO A 36 -17.34 8.27 11.90
C PRO A 36 -15.87 8.27 11.45
N ARG A 37 -15.42 9.32 10.74
CA ARG A 37 -14.06 9.39 10.16
C ARG A 37 -12.95 9.26 11.20
N ASP A 38 -13.16 9.78 12.40
CA ASP A 38 -12.24 9.66 13.54
C ASP A 38 -12.11 8.20 14.02
N ARG A 39 -13.20 7.44 14.01
CA ARG A 39 -13.17 5.99 14.31
C ARG A 39 -12.49 5.19 13.22
N VAL A 40 -12.71 5.52 11.94
CA VAL A 40 -11.96 4.90 10.82
C VAL A 40 -10.47 5.21 10.95
N ARG A 41 -10.11 6.44 11.29
CA ARG A 41 -8.71 6.84 11.53
C ARG A 41 -8.08 6.05 12.66
N ALA A 42 -8.72 5.96 13.82
CA ALA A 42 -8.19 5.19 14.95
C ALA A 42 -7.99 3.70 14.60
N ALA A 43 -8.92 3.11 13.85
CA ALA A 43 -8.80 1.74 13.39
C ALA A 43 -7.66 1.56 12.38
N PHE A 44 -7.50 2.51 11.46
CA PHE A 44 -6.42 2.54 10.47
C PHE A 44 -5.04 2.69 11.15
N ASP A 45 -4.90 3.65 12.07
CA ASP A 45 -3.65 3.90 12.80
C ASP A 45 -3.23 2.67 13.61
N GLU A 46 -4.18 1.94 14.21
CA GLU A 46 -3.90 0.68 14.91
C GLU A 46 -3.45 -0.42 13.95
N ALA A 47 -4.07 -0.52 12.78
CA ALA A 47 -3.68 -1.49 11.76
C ALA A 47 -2.28 -1.20 11.19
N GLU A 48 -1.93 0.07 10.96
CA GLU A 48 -0.58 0.50 10.56
C GLU A 48 0.46 0.15 11.63
N ARG A 49 0.13 0.39 12.92
CA ARG A 49 1.00 0.04 14.05
C ARG A 49 1.28 -1.47 14.11
N LEU A 50 0.25 -2.29 13.90
CA LEU A 50 0.39 -3.75 13.85
C LEU A 50 1.22 -4.17 12.64
N ALA A 51 0.93 -3.59 11.46
CA ALA A 51 1.61 -3.89 10.21
C ALA A 51 3.12 -3.67 10.28
N ALA A 52 3.55 -2.58 10.91
CA ALA A 52 4.96 -2.23 11.05
C ALA A 52 5.79 -3.30 11.78
N SER A 53 5.15 -4.14 12.61
CA SER A 53 5.80 -5.17 13.42
C SER A 53 5.46 -6.61 13.02
N ASP A 54 4.57 -6.80 12.03
CA ASP A 54 4.07 -8.11 11.65
C ASP A 54 5.01 -8.77 10.62
N ASP A 55 5.55 -9.94 10.95
CA ASP A 55 6.47 -10.68 10.07
C ASP A 55 5.77 -11.31 8.86
N GLN A 56 4.47 -11.61 8.97
CA GLN A 56 3.71 -12.15 7.84
C GLN A 56 3.50 -11.06 6.80
N ILE A 57 3.21 -9.81 7.22
CA ILE A 57 3.16 -8.66 6.32
C ILE A 57 4.52 -8.42 5.65
N ALA A 58 5.65 -8.65 6.32
CA ALA A 58 6.97 -8.40 5.75
C ALA A 58 7.26 -9.18 4.47
N THR A 59 6.54 -10.27 4.21
CA THR A 59 6.67 -11.07 2.98
C THR A 59 5.38 -11.13 2.17
N ALA A 60 4.32 -10.46 2.62
CA ALA A 60 2.99 -10.56 2.04
C ALA A 60 2.88 -9.85 0.70
N GLY A 61 2.10 -10.46 -0.18
CA GLY A 61 1.55 -9.80 -1.36
C GLY A 61 0.46 -8.79 -1.02
N LEU A 62 -0.08 -8.12 -2.03
CA LEU A 62 -1.12 -7.09 -1.83
C LEU A 62 -2.35 -7.65 -1.10
N ASP A 63 -2.91 -8.74 -1.60
CA ASP A 63 -4.17 -9.30 -1.09
C ASP A 63 -4.02 -9.71 0.39
N GLU A 64 -2.96 -10.45 0.73
CA GLU A 64 -2.65 -10.86 2.11
C GLU A 64 -2.43 -9.67 3.04
N MET A 65 -1.71 -8.63 2.58
CA MET A 65 -1.50 -7.41 3.36
C MET A 65 -2.83 -6.72 3.68
N ILE A 66 -3.70 -6.56 2.68
CA ILE A 66 -4.99 -5.90 2.85
C ILE A 66 -5.95 -6.74 3.70
N GLU A 67 -5.98 -8.07 3.54
CA GLU A 67 -6.78 -8.96 4.38
C GLU A 67 -6.49 -8.77 5.86
N ARG A 68 -5.20 -8.73 6.23
CA ARG A 68 -4.76 -8.49 7.61
C ARG A 68 -5.10 -7.08 8.07
N HIS A 69 -4.80 -6.08 7.24
CA HIS A 69 -5.04 -4.68 7.55
C HIS A 69 -6.53 -4.39 7.81
N VAL A 70 -7.43 -4.96 7.00
CA VAL A 70 -8.88 -4.86 7.22
C VAL A 70 -9.31 -5.65 8.45
N GLY A 71 -8.75 -6.85 8.67
CA GLY A 71 -9.04 -7.66 9.85
C GLY A 71 -8.76 -6.91 11.16
N TRP A 72 -7.61 -6.22 11.25
CA TRP A 72 -7.25 -5.40 12.41
C TRP A 72 -8.15 -4.17 12.57
N GLN A 73 -8.49 -3.49 11.47
CA GLN A 73 -9.43 -2.37 11.53
C GLN A 73 -10.80 -2.82 12.07
N LEU A 74 -11.35 -3.93 11.57
CA LEU A 74 -12.63 -4.44 12.05
C LEU A 74 -12.56 -4.91 13.50
N ALA A 75 -11.43 -5.48 13.95
CA ALA A 75 -11.22 -5.79 15.36
C ALA A 75 -11.25 -4.54 16.24
N ASN A 76 -10.57 -3.46 15.82
CA ASN A 76 -10.59 -2.19 16.54
C ASN A 76 -11.99 -1.55 16.58
N LEU A 77 -12.80 -1.76 15.54
CA LEU A 77 -14.18 -1.28 15.46
C LEU A 77 -15.20 -2.19 16.16
N GLY A 78 -14.81 -3.37 16.64
CA GLY A 78 -15.72 -4.34 17.24
C GLY A 78 -16.62 -5.07 16.22
N ALA A 79 -16.18 -5.17 14.96
CA ALA A 79 -16.94 -5.70 13.83
C ALA A 79 -16.29 -6.94 13.17
N SER A 80 -15.35 -7.63 13.84
CA SER A 80 -14.64 -8.79 13.28
C SER A 80 -15.51 -9.97 12.90
N ALA A 81 -16.73 -10.08 13.44
CA ALA A 81 -17.66 -11.16 13.12
C ALA A 81 -18.33 -11.01 11.74
N ASP A 82 -18.26 -9.81 11.14
CA ASP A 82 -18.89 -9.54 9.83
C ASP A 82 -17.94 -9.91 8.68
N ALA A 83 -17.96 -11.19 8.30
CA ALA A 83 -17.16 -11.70 7.19
C ALA A 83 -17.53 -11.06 5.83
N THR A 84 -18.80 -10.66 5.64
CA THR A 84 -19.24 -10.02 4.39
C THR A 84 -18.69 -8.61 4.27
N LEU A 85 -18.65 -7.87 5.38
CA LEU A 85 -18.00 -6.56 5.44
C LEU A 85 -16.49 -6.68 5.21
N HIS A 86 -15.83 -7.64 5.86
CA HIS A 86 -14.40 -7.91 5.67
C HIS A 86 -14.06 -8.13 4.19
N GLU A 87 -14.72 -9.10 3.54
CA GLU A 87 -14.50 -9.41 2.12
C GLU A 87 -14.73 -8.18 1.23
N ARG A 88 -15.82 -7.43 1.47
CA ARG A 88 -16.16 -6.24 0.67
C ARG A 88 -15.10 -5.15 0.77
N LEU A 89 -14.59 -4.88 1.96
CA LEU A 89 -13.55 -3.87 2.19
C LEU A 89 -12.22 -4.29 1.54
N VAL A 90 -11.83 -5.57 1.70
CA VAL A 90 -10.62 -6.11 1.07
C VAL A 90 -10.71 -6.00 -0.44
N GLN A 91 -11.79 -6.53 -1.05
CA GLN A 91 -11.96 -6.53 -2.50
C GLN A 91 -12.08 -5.12 -3.08
N GLY A 92 -12.76 -4.21 -2.37
CA GLY A 92 -12.88 -2.80 -2.77
C GLY A 92 -11.51 -2.11 -2.79
N PHE A 93 -10.70 -2.32 -1.76
CA PHE A 93 -9.37 -1.71 -1.68
C PHE A 93 -8.40 -2.31 -2.71
N VAL A 94 -8.28 -3.64 -2.77
CA VAL A 94 -7.39 -4.36 -3.69
C VAL A 94 -7.69 -4.00 -5.15
N ARG A 95 -8.97 -4.01 -5.54
CA ARG A 95 -9.38 -3.62 -6.91
C ARG A 95 -8.90 -2.21 -7.25
N SER A 96 -9.14 -1.26 -6.36
CA SER A 96 -8.73 0.12 -6.57
C SER A 96 -7.20 0.29 -6.67
N VAL A 97 -6.40 -0.51 -5.93
CA VAL A 97 -4.93 -0.51 -6.10
C VAL A 97 -4.56 -1.07 -7.47
N ARG A 98 -5.14 -2.21 -7.87
CA ARG A 98 -4.81 -2.89 -9.14
C ARG A 98 -5.18 -2.05 -10.36
N ASP A 99 -6.28 -1.31 -10.31
CA ASP A 99 -6.71 -0.41 -11.39
C ASP A 99 -5.69 0.72 -11.61
N VAL A 100 -5.23 1.35 -10.52
CA VAL A 100 -4.15 2.36 -10.55
C VAL A 100 -2.85 1.73 -11.04
N ALA A 101 -2.54 0.52 -10.56
CA ALA A 101 -1.30 -0.14 -10.90
C ALA A 101 -1.14 -0.48 -12.38
N ALA A 102 -2.21 -0.91 -13.05
CA ALA A 102 -2.19 -1.14 -14.49
C ALA A 102 -1.83 0.13 -15.27
N THR A 103 -2.23 1.31 -14.79
CA THR A 103 -1.89 2.59 -15.40
C THR A 103 -0.43 2.97 -15.09
N ASN A 104 -0.02 2.85 -13.83
CA ASN A 104 1.33 3.18 -13.39
C ASN A 104 2.40 2.28 -14.02
N ALA A 105 2.12 0.99 -14.22
CA ALA A 105 3.02 0.07 -14.91
C ALA A 105 3.36 0.55 -16.33
N ARG A 106 2.39 1.12 -17.06
CA ARG A 106 2.62 1.69 -18.40
C ARG A 106 3.51 2.93 -18.35
N VAL A 107 3.34 3.77 -17.33
CA VAL A 107 4.17 4.97 -17.12
C VAL A 107 5.62 4.55 -16.80
N LEU A 108 5.80 3.56 -15.93
CA LEU A 108 7.12 3.01 -15.61
C LEU A 108 7.79 2.41 -16.85
N ALA A 109 7.03 1.69 -17.69
CA ALA A 109 7.52 1.15 -18.95
C ALA A 109 8.01 2.24 -19.91
N ASP A 110 7.24 3.33 -20.09
CA ASP A 110 7.64 4.46 -20.94
C ASP A 110 8.92 5.14 -20.43
N LEU A 111 8.98 5.43 -19.12
CA LEU A 111 10.16 6.06 -18.53
C LEU A 111 11.40 5.18 -18.64
N ALA A 112 11.27 3.87 -18.42
CA ALA A 112 12.36 2.92 -18.62
C ALA A 112 12.79 2.86 -20.10
N GLY A 113 11.84 2.84 -21.03
CA GLY A 113 12.09 2.88 -22.48
C GLY A 113 12.82 4.14 -22.95
N ARG A 114 12.64 5.25 -22.23
CA ARG A 114 13.37 6.52 -22.44
C ARG A 114 14.78 6.53 -21.84
N GLY A 115 15.20 5.45 -21.19
CA GLY A 115 16.54 5.28 -20.63
C GLY A 115 16.72 5.80 -19.20
N PHE A 116 15.64 6.12 -18.48
CA PHE A 116 15.72 6.47 -17.06
C PHE A 116 15.94 5.22 -16.21
N ARG A 117 16.78 5.33 -15.17
CA ARG A 117 16.86 4.32 -14.11
C ARG A 117 15.79 4.60 -13.07
N LEU A 118 14.86 3.67 -12.89
CA LEU A 118 13.74 3.84 -11.96
C LEU A 118 14.01 3.06 -10.68
N GLY A 119 13.57 3.60 -9.55
CA GLY A 119 13.62 2.89 -8.28
C GLY A 119 12.45 3.25 -7.37
N VAL A 120 12.22 2.43 -6.36
CA VAL A 120 11.24 2.68 -5.31
C VAL A 120 11.96 2.86 -3.98
N VAL A 121 11.59 3.88 -3.22
CA VAL A 121 12.05 4.12 -1.85
C VAL A 121 10.84 4.40 -0.96
N SER A 122 10.49 3.42 -0.12
CA SER A 122 9.27 3.47 0.67
C SER A 122 9.53 3.20 2.15
N ASN A 123 8.79 3.93 3.00
CA ASN A 123 8.65 3.58 4.41
C ASN A 123 7.69 2.38 4.48
N GLY A 124 8.22 1.19 4.19
CA GLY A 124 7.45 -0.04 4.02
C GLY A 124 7.47 -0.94 5.24
N CYS A 125 6.61 -1.97 5.21
CA CYS A 125 6.54 -2.99 6.25
C CYS A 125 7.46 -4.20 5.98
N GLY A 126 8.40 -4.10 5.04
CA GLY A 126 9.30 -5.18 4.64
C GLY A 126 8.95 -5.83 3.30
N ASN A 127 7.78 -5.53 2.73
CA ASN A 127 7.21 -6.22 1.58
C ASN A 127 7.12 -5.37 0.30
N VAL A 128 7.74 -4.19 0.25
CA VAL A 128 7.66 -3.33 -0.96
C VAL A 128 8.13 -4.09 -2.21
N GLY A 129 9.12 -4.97 -2.10
CA GLY A 129 9.56 -5.84 -3.19
C GLY A 129 8.49 -6.82 -3.68
N ALA A 130 7.75 -7.45 -2.76
CA ALA A 130 6.64 -8.34 -3.08
C ALA A 130 5.50 -7.56 -3.76
N LEU A 131 5.14 -6.39 -3.22
CA LEU A 131 4.14 -5.52 -3.83
C LEU A 131 4.54 -5.08 -5.25
N CYS A 132 5.79 -4.68 -5.47
CA CYS A 132 6.29 -4.34 -6.80
C CYS A 132 6.20 -5.53 -7.78
N ALA A 133 6.40 -6.76 -7.31
CA ALA A 133 6.26 -7.95 -8.14
C ALA A 133 4.78 -8.21 -8.49
N ASP A 134 3.91 -8.22 -7.48
CA ASP A 134 2.47 -8.44 -7.62
C ASP A 134 1.80 -7.42 -8.54
N LEU A 135 2.21 -6.15 -8.46
CA LEU A 135 1.67 -5.05 -9.24
C LEU A 135 2.30 -4.94 -10.64
N GLY A 136 3.25 -5.80 -10.98
CA GLY A 136 3.90 -5.82 -12.30
C GLY A 136 4.91 -4.69 -12.53
N TYR A 137 5.45 -4.09 -11.46
CA TYR A 137 6.44 -3.01 -11.55
C TYR A 137 7.88 -3.52 -11.62
N ALA A 138 8.14 -4.70 -11.04
CA ALA A 138 9.50 -5.26 -10.93
C ALA A 138 10.33 -5.23 -12.22
N PRO A 139 9.79 -5.50 -13.43
CA PRO A 139 10.57 -5.45 -14.67
C PRO A 139 11.15 -4.07 -15.03
N TYR A 140 10.61 -2.99 -14.47
CA TYR A 140 10.98 -1.61 -14.80
C TYR A 140 11.88 -0.95 -13.73
N LEU A 141 12.07 -1.62 -12.59
CA LEU A 141 12.76 -1.05 -11.44
C LEU A 141 14.19 -1.58 -11.33
N SER A 142 15.15 -0.66 -11.27
CA SER A 142 16.57 -0.96 -11.05
C SER A 142 16.92 -1.12 -9.57
N ALA A 143 16.09 -0.58 -8.67
CA ALA A 143 16.28 -0.66 -7.22
C ALA A 143 14.93 -0.60 -6.49
N ILE A 144 14.79 -1.37 -5.41
CA ILE A 144 13.64 -1.33 -4.51
C ILE A 144 14.18 -1.29 -3.09
N ILE A 145 13.99 -0.16 -2.40
CA ILE A 145 14.46 0.08 -1.04
C ILE A 145 13.23 0.14 -0.11
N ASP A 146 13.21 -0.78 0.84
CA ASP A 146 12.22 -0.86 1.90
C ASP A 146 12.88 -0.49 3.22
N SER A 147 12.34 0.52 3.90
CA SER A 147 12.91 1.06 5.14
C SER A 147 13.11 0.02 6.24
N ARG A 148 12.18 -0.93 6.41
CA ARG A 148 12.28 -1.96 7.44
C ARG A 148 13.42 -2.93 7.12
N ARG A 149 13.66 -3.21 5.83
CA ARG A 149 14.73 -4.11 5.39
C ARG A 149 16.12 -3.50 5.56
N VAL A 150 16.27 -2.20 5.32
CA VAL A 150 17.58 -1.51 5.38
C VAL A 150 17.84 -0.81 6.71
N GLY A 151 16.82 -0.64 7.55
CA GLY A 151 16.92 0.04 8.85
C GLY A 151 17.07 1.57 8.75
N LEU A 152 16.75 2.15 7.60
CA LEU A 152 16.79 3.59 7.31
C LEU A 152 15.39 4.04 6.92
N TYR A 153 14.95 5.22 7.34
CA TYR A 153 13.57 5.68 7.18
C TYR A 153 13.52 7.11 6.67
N LYS A 154 12.64 7.38 5.70
CA LYS A 154 12.29 8.77 5.34
C LYS A 154 11.71 9.46 6.60
N PRO A 155 12.04 10.74 6.86
CA PRO A 155 12.67 11.70 5.94
C PRO A 155 14.21 11.75 5.95
N ASP A 156 14.89 10.77 6.58
CA ASP A 156 16.35 10.71 6.53
C ASP A 156 16.83 10.50 5.08
N PRO A 157 17.68 11.39 4.52
CA PRO A 157 18.16 11.27 3.15
C PRO A 157 19.17 10.13 2.93
N ALA A 158 19.58 9.41 3.98
CA ALA A 158 20.47 8.26 3.86
C ALA A 158 19.81 7.04 3.19
N ILE A 159 18.47 6.97 3.16
CA ILE A 159 17.68 5.91 2.51
C ILE A 159 17.62 6.05 0.99
#